data_AF-A0A5J4XNT9-F1
#
_entry.id   AF-A0A5J4XNT9-F1
#
_cell.length_a   1.000
_cell.length_b   1.000
_cell.length_c   1.000
_cell.angle_alpha   90.00
_cell.angle_beta   90.00
_cell.angle_gamma   90.00
#
_symmetry.space_group_name_H-M   'P 1'
#
loop_
_entity.id
_entity.type
_entity.pdbx_description
1 polymer ?
#
loop_
_entity_poly.entity_id
_entity_poly.type
_entity_poly.pdbx_seq_one_letter_code
_entity_poly.pdbx_strand_id
1 'polypeptide(L)'
;MHRPAFIVSGMDKKKASADSASLVEVGPRVCLNPIKIFGGSFGGPVLFDNPHFVSPNRIRALLKKREASKYGAKVSAKSQRRKHEQQHQLPEDDLADVFNEFL
;
A
#
# COMPACT_ATOMS: atom_id res chain seq x y z
N MET A 1 -13.00 15.75 -14.07
CA MET A 1 -13.06 17.14 -13.58
C MET A 1 -14.50 17.46 -13.22
N HIS A 2 -14.89 17.34 -11.94
CA HIS A 2 -16.22 17.72 -11.48
C HIS A 2 -16.15 19.22 -11.14
N ARG A 3 -16.93 20.06 -11.84
CA ARG A 3 -16.90 21.51 -11.63
C ARG A 3 -17.62 21.82 -10.31
N PRO A 4 -16.96 22.44 -9.31
CA PRO A 4 -17.64 22.83 -8.07
C PRO A 4 -18.67 23.93 -8.35
N ALA A 5 -19.68 24.01 -7.50
CA ALA A 5 -20.75 25.00 -7.56
C ALA A 5 -20.20 26.43 -7.66
N PHE A 6 -20.55 27.13 -8.74
CA PHE A 6 -20.25 28.54 -8.92
C PHE A 6 -21.36 29.37 -8.25
N ILE A 7 -21.01 30.17 -7.24
CA ILE A 7 -21.75 31.39 -6.92
C ILE A 7 -20.90 32.58 -7.37
N VAL A 8 -21.43 33.36 -8.30
CA VAL A 8 -20.90 34.68 -8.65
C VAL A 8 -21.34 35.64 -7.54
N SER A 9 -20.42 36.00 -6.66
CA SER A 9 -20.68 37.02 -5.65
C SER A 9 -20.48 38.41 -6.26
N GLY A 10 -21.59 39.15 -6.45
CA GLY A 10 -21.60 40.58 -6.77
C GLY A 10 -21.47 40.93 -8.25
N MET A 11 -22.57 40.89 -9.00
CA MET A 11 -22.65 41.54 -10.32
C MET A 11 -23.14 42.99 -10.16
N ASP A 12 -22.23 43.95 -10.20
CA ASP A 12 -22.60 45.33 -10.54
C ASP A 12 -23.04 45.34 -12.01
N LYS A 13 -24.32 45.62 -12.25
CA LYS A 13 -25.02 45.48 -13.54
C LYS A 13 -24.44 46.29 -14.73
N LYS A 14 -23.33 47.02 -14.56
CA LYS A 14 -22.86 48.02 -15.54
C LYS A 14 -21.66 47.63 -16.41
N LYS A 15 -20.84 46.61 -16.09
CA LYS A 15 -19.83 46.07 -17.04
C LYS A 15 -19.47 44.64 -16.67
N ALA A 16 -19.97 43.66 -17.43
CA ALA A 16 -19.48 42.28 -17.35
C ALA A 16 -18.19 42.15 -18.19
N SER A 17 -17.04 42.52 -17.63
CA SER A 17 -15.73 42.15 -18.17
C SER A 17 -15.27 40.82 -17.53
N ALA A 18 -14.48 40.02 -18.24
CA ALA A 18 -13.97 38.74 -17.72
C ALA A 18 -13.20 38.87 -16.40
N ASP A 19 -12.66 40.07 -16.12
CA ASP A 19 -11.91 40.40 -14.90
C ASP A 19 -12.79 40.68 -13.67
N SER A 20 -14.12 40.75 -13.82
CA SER A 20 -15.06 41.04 -12.73
C SER A 20 -15.72 39.79 -12.11
N ALA A 21 -15.39 38.58 -12.59
CA ALA A 21 -15.98 37.34 -12.09
C ALA A 21 -15.24 36.79 -10.87
N SER A 22 -15.86 36.83 -9.69
CA SER A 22 -15.37 36.18 -8.48
C SER A 22 -16.08 34.84 -8.25
N LEU A 23 -15.29 33.78 -8.01
CA LEU A 23 -15.78 32.43 -7.73
C LEU A 23 -15.53 32.06 -6.27
N VAL A 24 -16.59 31.66 -5.58
CA VAL A 24 -16.51 31.09 -4.23
C VAL A 24 -16.86 29.60 -4.29
N GLU A 25 -16.02 28.76 -3.70
CA GLU A 25 -16.29 27.33 -3.58
C GLU A 25 -17.30 27.04 -2.47
N VAL A 26 -18.42 26.41 -2.83
CA VAL A 26 -19.50 26.05 -1.90
C VAL A 26 -19.56 24.53 -1.65
N GLY A 27 -19.08 23.73 -2.60
CA GLY A 27 -19.27 22.27 -2.62
C GLY A 27 -18.06 21.45 -2.15
N PRO A 28 -18.29 20.16 -1.81
CA PRO A 28 -17.21 19.26 -1.45
C PRO A 28 -16.28 18.97 -2.64
N ARG A 29 -14.98 19.00 -2.39
CA ARG A 29 -13.97 18.59 -3.37
C ARG A 29 -13.86 17.07 -3.36
N VAL A 30 -14.06 16.44 -4.51
CA VAL A 30 -13.93 14.99 -4.66
C VAL A 30 -12.97 14.62 -5.79
N CYS A 31 -12.15 13.60 -5.55
CA CYS A 31 -11.30 12.98 -6.56
C CYS A 31 -11.88 11.61 -6.90
N LEU A 32 -12.34 11.45 -8.15
CA LEU A 32 -12.94 10.21 -8.62
C LEU A 32 -11.99 9.50 -9.57
N ASN A 33 -11.74 8.22 -9.32
CA ASN A 33 -11.00 7.33 -10.21
C ASN A 33 -11.95 6.23 -10.70
N PRO A 34 -12.28 6.18 -12.01
CA PRO A 34 -13.13 5.12 -12.56
C PRO A 34 -12.53 3.74 -12.34
N ILE A 35 -13.38 2.80 -11.91
CA ILE A 35 -13.00 1.40 -11.65
C ILE A 35 -13.41 0.52 -12.83
N LYS A 36 -14.72 0.38 -13.06
CA LYS A 36 -15.32 -0.43 -14.13
C LYS A 36 -16.57 0.25 -14.70
N ILE A 37 -16.86 -0.02 -15.96
CA ILE A 37 -18.10 0.39 -16.64
C ILE A 37 -18.85 -0.87 -17.06
N PHE A 38 -20.13 -0.94 -16.71
CA PHE A 38 -21.02 -2.06 -17.04
C PHE A 38 -21.99 -1.64 -18.15
N GLY A 39 -22.35 -2.60 -19.01
CA GLY A 39 -23.26 -2.37 -20.15
C GLY A 39 -24.75 -2.29 -19.81
N GLY A 40 -25.11 -2.44 -18.53
CA GLY A 40 -26.49 -2.34 -18.05
C GLY A 40 -26.61 -1.52 -16.76
N SER A 41 -27.85 -1.36 -16.28
CA SER A 41 -28.11 -0.67 -15.01
C SER A 41 -27.65 -1.53 -13.84
N PHE A 42 -26.64 -1.06 -13.10
CA PHE A 42 -26.03 -1.74 -11.94
C PHE A 42 -25.54 -3.18 -12.20
N GLY A 43 -25.34 -3.58 -13.46
CA GLY A 43 -24.93 -4.94 -13.83
C GLY A 43 -24.75 -5.11 -15.34
N GLY A 44 -24.57 -6.36 -15.78
CA GLY A 44 -24.29 -6.69 -17.18
C GLY A 44 -22.81 -6.87 -17.49
N PRO A 45 -22.44 -7.07 -18.77
CA PRO A 45 -21.05 -7.30 -19.16
C PRO A 45 -20.18 -6.08 -18.87
N VAL A 46 -18.93 -6.33 -18.49
CA VAL A 46 -17.93 -5.28 -18.27
C VAL A 46 -17.48 -4.76 -19.63
N LEU A 47 -17.77 -3.50 -19.92
CA LEU A 47 -17.35 -2.83 -21.15
C LEU A 47 -15.94 -2.24 -21.03
N PHE A 48 -15.59 -1.82 -19.82
CA PHE A 48 -14.28 -1.24 -19.52
C PHE A 48 -13.83 -1.61 -18.11
N ASP A 49 -12.56 -1.96 -17.99
CA ASP A 49 -11.87 -2.21 -16.73
C ASP A 49 -10.58 -1.39 -16.71
N ASN A 50 -10.36 -0.62 -15.64
CA ASN A 50 -9.19 0.24 -15.55
C ASN A 50 -7.95 -0.59 -15.13
N PRO A 51 -6.94 -0.78 -15.99
CA PRO A 51 -5.76 -1.58 -15.66
C PRO A 51 -4.88 -0.93 -14.59
N HIS A 52 -5.00 0.38 -14.38
CA HIS A 52 -4.23 1.12 -13.38
C HIS A 52 -4.92 1.21 -12.02
N PHE A 53 -6.18 0.79 -11.92
CA PHE A 53 -6.89 0.82 -10.65
C PHE A 53 -6.45 -0.36 -9.77
N VAL A 54 -5.81 -0.03 -8.64
CA VAL A 54 -5.51 -1.00 -7.59
C VAL A 54 -6.40 -0.71 -6.38
N SER A 55 -7.16 -1.71 -5.95
CA SER A 55 -8.05 -1.52 -4.79
C SER A 55 -7.24 -1.27 -3.50
N PRO A 56 -7.69 -0.40 -2.59
CA PRO A 56 -7.01 -0.16 -1.33
C PRO A 56 -6.84 -1.44 -0.48
N ASN A 57 -7.82 -2.34 -0.56
CA ASN A 57 -7.75 -3.65 0.09
C ASN A 57 -6.62 -4.52 -0.46
N ARG A 58 -6.38 -4.47 -1.77
CA ARG A 58 -5.23 -5.15 -2.38
C ARG A 58 -3.92 -4.59 -1.88
N ILE A 59 -3.78 -3.26 -1.78
CA ILE A 59 -2.58 -2.61 -1.25
C ILE A 59 -2.35 -3.05 0.20
N ARG A 60 -3.38 -3.00 1.06
CA ARG A 60 -3.29 -3.46 2.46
C ARG A 60 -2.88 -4.93 2.57
N ALA A 61 -3.46 -5.80 1.74
CA ALA A 61 -3.09 -7.21 1.72
C ALA A 61 -1.64 -7.43 1.29
N LEU A 62 -1.14 -6.67 0.31
CA LEU A 62 0.27 -6.74 -0.12
C LEU A 62 1.23 -6.28 0.97
N LEU A 63 0.89 -5.19 1.69
CA LEU A 63 1.67 -4.72 2.84
C LEU A 63 1.76 -5.79 3.93
N LYS A 64 0.62 -6.37 4.33
CA LYS A 64 0.58 -7.45 5.32
C LYS A 64 1.38 -8.67 4.87
N LYS A 65 1.31 -9.05 3.59
CA LYS A 65 2.09 -10.17 3.04
C LYS A 65 3.60 -9.89 3.10
N ARG A 66 4.02 -8.67 2.78
CA ARG A 66 5.43 -8.24 2.87
C ARG A 66 5.94 -8.33 4.31
N GLU A 67 5.13 -7.93 5.27
CA GLU A 67 5.46 -8.05 6.70
C GLU A 67 5.55 -9.50 7.15
N ALA A 68 4.58 -10.33 6.78
CA ALA A 68 4.58 -11.76 7.10
C ALA A 68 5.80 -12.51 6.53
N SER A 69 6.31 -12.08 5.37
CA SER A 69 7.52 -12.66 4.77
C SER A 69 8.76 -12.54 5.66
N LYS A 70 8.84 -11.52 6.53
CA LYS A 70 9.95 -11.35 7.48
C LYS A 70 9.98 -12.48 8.51
N TYR A 71 8.82 -12.91 8.99
CA TYR A 71 8.71 -14.03 9.92
C TYR A 71 9.13 -15.35 9.26
N GLY A 72 8.68 -15.60 8.02
CA GLY A 72 9.09 -16.77 7.24
C GLY A 72 10.61 -16.84 7.04
N ALA A 73 11.24 -15.71 6.70
CA ALA A 73 12.70 -15.64 6.57
C ALA A 73 13.43 -15.94 7.90
N LYS A 74 12.93 -15.42 9.03
CA LYS A 74 13.49 -15.70 10.36
C LYS A 74 13.41 -17.18 10.73
N VAL A 75 12.28 -17.82 10.46
CA VAL A 75 12.10 -19.26 10.73
C VAL A 75 13.03 -20.11 9.85
N SER A 76 13.13 -19.76 8.56
CA SER A 76 14.05 -20.43 7.64
C SER A 76 15.51 -20.30 8.10
N ALA A 77 15.95 -19.09 8.45
CA ALA A 77 17.30 -18.85 8.96
C ALA A 77 17.61 -19.65 10.24
N LYS A 78 16.65 -19.76 11.17
CA LYS A 78 16.78 -20.60 12.37
C LYS A 78 16.91 -22.08 12.02
N SER A 79 16.14 -22.57 11.04
CA SER A 79 16.24 -23.96 10.56
C SER A 79 17.59 -24.23 9.91
N GLN A 80 18.08 -23.33 9.06
CA GLN A 80 19.38 -23.46 8.41
C GLN A 80 20.54 -23.47 9.41
N ARG A 81 20.50 -22.58 10.42
CA ARG A 81 21.49 -22.56 11.50
C ARG A 81 21.54 -23.90 12.25
N ARG A 82 20.38 -24.45 12.62
CA ARG A 82 20.31 -25.76 13.30
C ARG A 82 20.88 -26.89 12.45
N LYS A 83 20.57 -26.90 11.15
CA LYS A 83 21.14 -27.87 10.22
C LYS A 83 22.66 -27.74 10.13
N HIS A 84 23.18 -26.52 10.07
CA HIS A 84 24.61 -26.25 10.07
C HIS A 84 25.28 -26.75 11.36
N GLU A 85 24.71 -26.45 12.53
CA GLU A 85 25.19 -26.93 13.83
C GLU A 85 25.19 -28.47 13.91
N GLN A 86 24.18 -29.14 13.34
CA GLN A 86 24.12 -30.61 13.29
C GLN A 86 25.14 -31.23 12.34
N GLN A 87 25.41 -30.57 11.21
CA GLN A 87 26.36 -31.03 10.19
C GLN A 87 27.82 -30.77 10.56
N HIS A 88 28.09 -29.68 11.30
CA HIS A 88 29.41 -29.32 11.79
C HIS A 88 29.49 -29.52 13.31
N GLN A 89 29.35 -30.77 13.76
CA GLN A 89 29.69 -31.12 15.13
C GLN A 89 31.21 -30.97 15.28
N LEU A 90 31.63 -30.11 16.21
CA LEU A 90 33.04 -29.92 16.50
C LEU A 90 33.59 -31.21 17.11
N PRO A 91 34.79 -31.66 16.70
CA PRO A 91 35.47 -32.74 17.41
C PRO A 91 35.66 -32.32 18.87
N GLU A 92 35.64 -33.31 19.77
CA GLU A 92 35.99 -33.05 21.17
C GLU A 92 37.44 -32.54 21.25
N ASP A 93 37.65 -31.55 22.11
CA ASP A 93 38.95 -30.92 22.29
C ASP A 93 39.81 -31.82 23.19
N ASP A 94 40.91 -32.33 22.66
CA ASP A 94 41.85 -33.20 23.39
C ASP A 94 42.44 -32.53 24.64
N LEU A 95 42.39 -31.19 24.74
CA LEU A 95 42.89 -30.42 25.90
C LEU A 95 41.78 -29.94 26.84
N ALA A 96 40.52 -30.36 26.64
CA ALA A 96 39.37 -29.86 27.39
C ALA A 96 39.50 -30.00 28.92
N ASP A 97 40.18 -31.04 29.40
CA ASP A 97 40.31 -31.36 30.82
C ASP A 97 41.61 -30.82 31.47
N VAL A 98 42.51 -30.23 30.70
CA VAL A 98 43.85 -29.80 31.16
C VAL A 98 43.79 -28.82 32.34
N PHE A 99 42.72 -28.04 32.48
CA PHE A 99 42.59 -27.06 33.56
C PHE A 99 41.58 -27.47 34.65
N ASN A 100 40.83 -28.56 34.45
CA ASN A 100 39.87 -29.08 35.44
C ASN A 100 40.53 -30.05 36.43
N GLU A 101 41.71 -30.61 36.10
CA GLU A 101 42.47 -31.49 37.02
C GLU A 101 43.35 -30.73 38.04
N PHE A 102 43.61 -29.44 37.85
CA PHE A 102 44.53 -28.66 38.70
C PHE A 102 43.86 -27.74 39.74
N LEU A 103 42.55 -27.92 39.99
CA LEU A 103 41.78 -27.28 41.06
C LEU A 103 41.09 -28.35 41.92
#